data_AF-A0A5J4QQI0-F1
#
_entry.id   AF-A0A5J4QQI0-F1
#
_cell.length_a   1.000
_cell.length_b   1.000
_cell.length_c   1.000
_cell.angle_alpha   90.00
_cell.angle_beta   90.00
_cell.angle_gamma   90.00
#
_symmetry.space_group_name_H-M   'P 1'
#
loop_
_entity.id
_entity.type
_entity.pdbx_description
1 polymer ?
#
loop_
_entity_poly.entity_id
_entity_poly.type
_entity_poly.pdbx_seq_one_letter_code
_entity_poly.pdbx_strand_id
1 'polypeptide(L)' 'IWNMVVKRQPYKSPVEYLFLDQKRKMKTALNIRKQIAKFALTNQDLGISNNLIISAVEKR' A
#
# COMPACT_ATOMS: atom_id res chain seq x y z
N ILE A 1 4.67 -27.66 -2.51
CA ILE A 1 5.79 -28.56 -2.18
C ILE A 1 6.64 -28.88 -3.42
N TRP A 2 6.06 -29.34 -4.54
CA TRP A 2 6.77 -29.64 -5.80
C TRP A 2 7.84 -28.61 -6.21
N ASN A 3 7.47 -27.32 -6.28
CA ASN A 3 8.41 -26.26 -6.65
C ASN A 3 9.59 -26.09 -5.67
N MET A 4 9.40 -26.37 -4.38
CA MET A 4 10.49 -26.29 -3.39
C MET A 4 11.53 -27.39 -3.63
N VAL A 5 11.06 -28.59 -3.98
CA VAL A 5 11.91 -29.76 -4.25
C VAL A 5 12.64 -29.59 -5.59
N VAL A 6 11.92 -29.20 -6.65
CA VAL A 6 12.50 -29.08 -8.00
C VAL A 6 13.44 -27.87 -8.12
N LYS A 7 13.05 -26.71 -7.57
CA LYS A 7 13.82 -25.47 -7.72
C LYS A 7 14.81 -25.23 -6.58
N ARG A 8 14.89 -26.15 -5.60
CA ARG A 8 15.70 -26.02 -4.38
C ARG A 8 15.47 -24.69 -3.64
N GLN A 9 14.24 -24.20 -3.65
CA GLN A 9 13.86 -22.94 -3.01
C GLN A 9 13.23 -23.23 -1.64
N PRO A 10 13.59 -22.46 -0.60
CA PRO A 10 12.95 -22.60 0.70
C PRO A 10 11.45 -22.31 0.60
N TYR A 11 10.66 -22.85 1.52
CA TYR A 11 9.24 -22.56 1.59
C TYR A 11 9.04 -21.05 1.76
N LYS A 12 8.37 -20.43 0.80
CA LYS A 12 7.86 -19.07 0.91
C LYS A 12 6.37 -19.17 1.26
N SER A 13 6.00 -18.72 2.45
CA SER A 13 4.59 -18.63 2.82
C SER A 13 3.86 -17.74 1.82
N PRO A 14 2.67 -18.15 1.32
CA PRO A 14 1.88 -17.33 0.42
C PRO A 14 1.43 -16.02 1.09
N VAL A 15 1.34 -16.01 2.42
CA VAL A 15 1.06 -14.83 3.23
C VAL A 15 2.24 -14.59 4.16
N GLU A 16 2.87 -13.42 4.03
CA GLU A 16 3.91 -12.99 4.97
C GLU A 16 3.31 -12.78 6.36
N TYR A 17 4.00 -13.23 7.38
CA TYR A 17 3.56 -13.01 8.75
C TYR A 17 3.59 -11.52 9.06
N LEU A 18 2.40 -10.93 9.22
CA LEU A 18 2.25 -9.53 9.56
C LEU A 18 2.20 -9.36 11.09
N PHE A 19 3.10 -8.53 11.63
CA PHE A 19 3.09 -8.21 13.06
C PHE A 19 1.80 -7.49 13.47
N LEU A 20 1.47 -7.55 14.76
CA LEU A 20 0.24 -6.95 15.28
C LEU A 20 0.13 -5.44 14.96
N ASP A 21 1.24 -4.71 15.08
CA ASP A 21 1.27 -3.28 14.76
C ASP A 21 1.02 -3.00 13.27
N GLN A 22 1.65 -3.78 12.38
CA GLN A 22 1.42 -3.68 10.94
C GLN A 22 -0.05 -3.95 10.58
N LYS A 23 -0.69 -4.94 11.22
CA LYS A 23 -2.12 -5.22 11.06
C LYS A 23 -2.99 -4.04 11.50
N ARG A 24 -2.65 -3.38 12.62
CA ARG A 24 -3.37 -2.19 13.11
C ARG A 24 -3.23 -1.01 12.16
N LYS A 25 -2.02 -0.73 11.67
CA LYS A 25 -1.76 0.31 10.65
C LYS A 25 -2.56 0.06 9.38
N MET A 26 -2.59 -1.19 8.89
CA MET A 26 -3.40 -1.58 7.74
C MET A 26 -4.90 -1.34 7.98
N LYS A 27 -5.41 -1.70 9.18
CA LYS A 27 -6.82 -1.44 9.56
C LYS A 27 -7.16 0.05 9.52
N THR A 28 -6.29 0.91 10.03
CA THR A 28 -6.48 2.37 9.98
C THR A 28 -6.55 2.88 8.55
N ALA A 29 -5.64 2.45 7.67
CA ALA A 29 -5.66 2.84 6.26
C ALA A 29 -6.95 2.37 5.55
N LEU A 30 -7.44 1.16 5.84
CA LEU A 30 -8.70 0.66 5.31
C LEU A 30 -9.90 1.48 5.77
N ASN A 31 -9.92 1.90 7.04
CA ASN A 31 -10.98 2.77 7.56
C ASN A 31 -10.97 4.13 6.84
N ILE A 32 -9.81 4.77 6.72
CA ILE A 32 -9.65 6.04 6.00
C ILE A 32 -10.19 5.91 4.57
N ARG A 33 -9.82 4.84 3.84
CA ARG A 33 -10.34 4.58 2.48
C ARG A 33 -11.87 4.44 2.43
N LYS A 34 -12.47 3.77 3.42
CA LYS A 34 -13.94 3.66 3.52
C LYS A 34 -14.59 5.02 3.79
N GLN A 35 -13.99 5.85 4.63
CA GLN A 35 -14.49 7.21 4.89
C GLN A 35 -14.40 8.07 3.62
N ILE A 36 -13.28 8.05 2.91
CA ILE A 36 -13.12 8.73 1.61
C ILE A 36 -14.22 8.30 0.63
N ALA A 37 -14.44 6.99 0.48
CA ALA A 37 -15.48 6.47 -0.39
C ALA A 37 -16.90 6.86 0.06
N LYS A 38 -17.17 6.87 1.38
CA LYS A 38 -18.47 7.28 1.94
C LYS A 38 -18.79 8.74 1.65
N PHE A 39 -17.79 9.61 1.74
CA PHE A 39 -17.95 11.06 1.54
C PHE A 39 -17.64 11.51 0.11
N ALA A 40 -17.36 10.57 -0.81
CA ALA A 40 -16.98 10.84 -2.19
C ALA A 40 -15.88 11.92 -2.32
N LEU A 41 -14.94 11.95 -1.35
CA LEU A 41 -13.89 12.98 -1.30
C LEU A 41 -12.95 12.80 -2.50
N THR A 42 -12.73 13.88 -3.24
CA THR A 42 -11.77 13.92 -4.33
C THR A 42 -10.39 14.35 -3.84
N ASN A 43 -9.35 14.08 -4.62
CA ASN A 43 -7.98 14.49 -4.25
C ASN A 43 -7.85 16.03 -4.18
N GLN A 44 -8.68 16.74 -4.94
CA GLN A 44 -8.82 18.19 -4.94
C GLN A 44 -9.34 18.68 -3.59
N ASP A 45 -10.38 18.04 -3.05
CA ASP A 45 -10.95 18.39 -1.73
C ASP A 45 -9.97 18.14 -0.59
N LEU A 46 -9.10 17.15 -0.75
CA LEU A 46 -8.06 16.82 0.21
C LEU A 46 -6.77 17.64 0.04
N GLY A 47 -6.68 18.47 -1.00
CA GLY A 47 -5.46 19.23 -1.33
C GLY A 47 -4.24 18.34 -1.62
N ILE A 48 -4.45 17.06 -1.95
CA ILE A 48 -3.38 16.12 -2.27
C ILE A 48 -3.05 16.28 -3.75
N SER A 49 -2.24 17.28 -4.09
CA SER A 49 -1.62 17.40 -5.41
C SER A 49 -0.23 16.77 -5.40
N ASN A 50 0.12 16.06 -6.48
CA ASN A 50 1.45 15.45 -6.69
C ASN A 50 2.51 16.54 -6.94
N ASN A 51 2.77 17.41 -5.96
CA ASN A 51 3.73 18.51 -6.07
C ASN A 51 5.21 18.04 -6.16
N LEU A 52 5.48 16.74 -5.99
CA LEU A 52 6.84 16.21 -5.94
C LEU A 52 7.40 15.76 -7.31
N ILE A 53 6.55 15.54 -8.33
CA ILE A 53 7.03 15.11 -9.66
C ILE A 53 7.27 16.33 -10.58
N ILE A 54 6.46 17.39 -10.47
CA ILE A 54 6.55 18.58 -11.33
C ILE A 54 7.82 19.40 -11.00
N SER A 55 8.17 19.54 -9.73
CA SER A 55 9.35 20.28 -9.28
C SER A 55 10.71 19.68 -9.71
N ALA A 56 10.74 18.39 -10.07
CA ALA A 56 11.94 17.74 -10.59
C ALA A 56 12.05 17.83 -12.13
N VAL A 57 10.93 17.99 -12.83
CA VAL A 57 10.87 18.19 -14.29
C VAL A 57 11.17 19.65 -14.65
N GLU A 58 10.72 20.59 -13.82
CA GLU A 58 10.88 22.04 -14.06
C GLU A 58 12.28 22.58 -13.71
N LYS A 59 13.14 21.76 -13.10
CA LYS A 59 14.56 22.05 -12.83
C LYS A 59 15.53 21.46 -13.88
N ARG A 60 15.04 21.00 -15.03
CA ARG A 60 15.85 20.60 -16.18
C ARG A 60 15.70 21.61 -17.30
#